data_AF-A0A5N4DFB4-F1
#
_entry.id   AF-A0A5N4DFB4-F1
#
_cell.length_a   1.000
_cell.length_b   1.000
_cell.length_c   1.000
_cell.angle_alpha   90.00
_cell.angle_beta   90.00
_cell.angle_gamma   90.00
#
_symmetry.space_group_name_H-M   'P 1'
#
loop_
_entity.id
_entity.type
_entity.pdbx_description
1 polymer ?
#
loop_
_entity_poly.entity_id
_entity_poly.type
_entity_poly.pdbx_seq_one_letter_code
_entity_poly.pdbx_strand_id
1 'polypeptide(L)'
;MAYMRGVYFRMKDEVFRGSRPYESGPLEEFLKREFGEHTKMTDVKKPKVMLTGTLSDRQPAELHLFRNYEAPECVREPRFNQNVNLKPPTHPSEQLVWRAARSSGAAPTYFRPNGRFLDGGLLANNPTLDAMTEIHEYNQDMIRKGQGNKVKKLSIVVSLGTGRSPQVPVTCVDVFRPSNPWELAKTVFGAKELGKMVVDCCTDPDGRAVDRARAWCEMVGIQYFRLNPQLGTDIMLDEVNDTVLVDALWETEVYIYEHREQFQKLIQLLLSP
;
A
#
# COMPACT_ATOMS: atom_id res chain seq x y z
N MET A 1 15.35 2.02 -12.96
CA MET A 1 13.89 2.11 -13.15
C MET A 1 13.37 1.37 -14.40
N ALA A 2 14.14 1.24 -15.50
CA ALA A 2 13.64 0.59 -16.73
C ALA A 2 13.26 -0.90 -16.57
N TYR A 3 13.98 -1.67 -15.74
CA TYR A 3 13.71 -3.10 -15.52
C TYR A 3 12.30 -3.35 -14.98
N MET A 4 11.94 -2.73 -13.85
CA MET A 4 10.64 -2.94 -13.21
C MET A 4 9.46 -2.53 -14.08
N ARG A 5 9.60 -1.46 -14.88
CA ARG A 5 8.58 -1.09 -15.87
C ARG A 5 8.35 -2.24 -16.85
N GLY A 6 9.42 -2.80 -17.42
CA GLY A 6 9.33 -3.95 -18.32
C GLY A 6 8.77 -5.21 -17.66
N VAL A 7 9.10 -5.45 -16.38
CA VAL A 7 8.54 -6.55 -15.56
C VAL A 7 7.02 -6.42 -15.48
N TYR A 8 6.48 -5.24 -15.13
CA TYR A 8 5.03 -5.03 -15.04
C TYR A 8 4.30 -5.19 -16.37
N PHE A 9 4.86 -4.68 -17.47
CA PHE A 9 4.27 -4.86 -18.81
C PHE A 9 4.17 -6.33 -19.21
N ARG A 10 5.11 -7.19 -18.80
CA ARG A 10 4.99 -8.65 -19.00
C ARG A 10 4.03 -9.31 -18.02
N MET A 11 4.10 -8.90 -16.75
CA MET A 11 3.33 -9.49 -15.66
C MET A 11 1.83 -9.35 -15.85
N LYS A 12 1.35 -8.16 -16.25
CA LYS A 12 -0.09 -7.88 -16.36
C LYS A 12 -0.80 -8.88 -17.27
N ASP A 13 -0.17 -9.26 -18.38
CA ASP A 13 -0.72 -10.19 -19.36
C ASP A 13 -0.61 -11.64 -18.91
N GLU A 14 0.32 -11.99 -18.02
CA GLU A 14 0.42 -13.32 -17.41
C GLU A 14 -0.61 -13.51 -16.28
N VAL A 15 -0.84 -12.45 -15.48
CA VAL A 15 -1.56 -12.52 -14.22
C VAL A 15 -3.06 -12.26 -14.37
N PHE A 16 -3.46 -11.24 -15.14
CA PHE A 16 -4.87 -10.83 -15.26
C PHE A 16 -5.58 -11.52 -16.43
N ARG A 17 -5.52 -12.86 -16.45
CA ARG A 17 -6.22 -13.70 -17.45
C ARG A 17 -7.51 -14.26 -16.89
N GLY A 18 -8.61 -14.11 -17.64
CA GLY A 18 -9.92 -14.62 -17.27
C GLY A 18 -10.76 -13.62 -16.48
N SER A 19 -11.64 -14.12 -15.62
CA SER A 19 -12.54 -13.31 -14.80
C SER A 19 -12.14 -13.32 -13.33
N ARG A 20 -12.55 -12.28 -12.60
CA ARG A 20 -12.34 -12.19 -11.16
C ARG A 20 -13.18 -13.24 -10.39
N PRO A 21 -12.66 -13.78 -9.29
CA PRO A 21 -11.29 -13.61 -8.80
C PRO A 21 -10.27 -14.39 -9.66
N TYR A 22 -9.14 -13.76 -9.94
CA TYR A 22 -8.04 -14.35 -10.71
C TYR A 22 -7.36 -15.50 -9.97
N GLU A 23 -6.86 -16.47 -10.73
CA GLU A 23 -6.04 -17.54 -10.19
C GLU A 23 -4.75 -16.97 -9.59
N SER A 24 -4.38 -17.43 -8.40
CA SER A 24 -3.16 -16.93 -7.73
C SER A 24 -1.87 -17.52 -8.30
N GLY A 25 -1.95 -18.67 -8.98
CA GLY A 25 -0.79 -19.40 -9.49
C GLY A 25 0.14 -18.55 -10.37
N PRO A 26 -0.36 -17.85 -11.41
CA PRO A 26 0.46 -16.98 -12.25
C PRO A 26 1.21 -15.91 -11.45
N LEU A 27 0.54 -15.21 -10.53
CA LEU A 27 1.18 -14.19 -9.69
C LEU A 27 2.21 -14.80 -8.75
N GLU A 28 1.91 -15.93 -8.12
CA GLU A 28 2.83 -16.65 -7.23
C GLU A 28 4.11 -17.06 -7.96
N GLU A 29 3.98 -17.73 -9.09
CA GLU A 29 5.12 -18.20 -9.88
C GLU A 29 5.91 -17.03 -10.45
N PHE A 30 5.24 -15.96 -10.89
CA PHE A 30 5.91 -14.74 -11.31
C PHE A 30 6.79 -14.14 -10.19
N LEU A 31 6.23 -13.99 -8.99
CA LEU A 31 6.94 -13.45 -7.84
C LEU A 31 8.10 -14.36 -7.39
N LYS A 32 7.93 -15.69 -7.46
CA LYS A 32 9.02 -16.65 -7.18
C LYS A 32 10.16 -16.52 -8.19
N ARG A 33 9.86 -16.35 -9.48
CA ARG A 33 10.87 -16.15 -10.54
C ARG A 33 11.65 -14.86 -10.33
N GLU A 34 10.96 -13.76 -10.03
CA GLU A 34 11.59 -12.43 -9.89
C GLU A 34 12.33 -12.23 -8.57
N PHE A 35 11.80 -12.76 -7.46
CA PHE A 35 12.39 -12.56 -6.13
C PHE A 35 13.17 -13.77 -5.59
N GLY A 36 13.08 -14.93 -6.23
CA GLY A 36 13.64 -16.19 -5.77
C GLY A 36 12.70 -16.90 -4.79
N GLU A 37 12.50 -18.21 -5.01
CA GLU A 37 11.57 -19.02 -4.22
C GLU A 37 11.98 -19.15 -2.74
N HIS A 38 13.28 -19.16 -2.47
CA HIS A 38 13.85 -19.34 -1.13
C HIS A 38 14.46 -18.07 -0.54
N THR A 39 14.41 -16.94 -1.26
CA THR A 39 14.93 -15.67 -0.77
C THR A 39 14.10 -15.19 0.43
N LYS A 40 14.75 -14.97 1.56
CA LYS A 40 14.12 -14.49 2.78
C LYS A 40 14.17 -12.97 2.86
N MET A 41 13.23 -12.36 3.59
CA MET A 41 13.19 -10.91 3.77
C MET A 41 14.51 -10.36 4.30
N THR A 42 15.11 -11.04 5.29
CA THR A 42 16.40 -10.62 5.88
C THR A 42 17.61 -10.86 4.98
N ASP A 43 17.48 -11.54 3.84
CA ASP A 43 18.58 -11.67 2.88
C ASP A 43 18.85 -10.33 2.18
N VAL A 44 17.81 -9.50 2.02
CA VAL A 44 17.91 -8.12 1.58
C VAL A 44 18.45 -7.26 2.73
N LYS A 45 19.72 -6.82 2.66
CA LYS A 45 20.36 -6.08 3.75
C LYS A 45 20.12 -4.57 3.72
N LYS A 46 20.00 -3.99 2.51
CA LYS A 46 19.78 -2.56 2.30
C LYS A 46 18.94 -2.32 1.05
N PRO A 47 18.10 -1.27 1.02
CA PRO A 47 17.71 -0.44 2.17
C PRO A 47 16.87 -1.23 3.18
N LYS A 48 16.52 -0.61 4.32
CA LYS A 48 15.45 -1.15 5.19
C LYS A 48 14.13 -1.04 4.41
N VAL A 49 13.35 -2.12 4.39
CA VAL A 49 12.10 -2.25 3.63
C VAL A 49 11.02 -2.74 4.57
N MET A 50 9.81 -2.22 4.38
CA MET A 50 8.58 -2.71 4.99
C MET A 50 7.48 -2.83 3.94
N LEU A 51 6.66 -3.87 4.04
CA LEU A 51 5.46 -4.09 3.22
C LEU A 51 4.25 -4.25 4.15
N THR A 52 3.13 -3.65 3.80
CA THR A 52 1.89 -3.71 4.57
C THR A 52 1.06 -4.93 4.19
N GLY A 53 0.54 -5.66 5.17
CA GLY A 53 -0.44 -6.71 4.94
C GLY A 53 -1.51 -6.69 6.01
N THR A 54 -2.75 -6.97 5.61
CA THR A 54 -3.87 -7.06 6.54
C THR A 54 -3.97 -8.48 7.06
N LEU A 55 -3.73 -8.65 8.36
CA LEU A 55 -3.76 -9.94 9.03
C LEU A 55 -5.20 -10.26 9.44
N SER A 56 -5.82 -11.16 8.68
CA SER A 56 -7.27 -11.41 8.70
C SER A 56 -7.67 -12.71 9.41
N ASP A 57 -6.74 -13.41 10.06
CA ASP A 57 -7.01 -14.61 10.85
C ASP A 57 -7.56 -14.32 12.26
N ARG A 58 -7.91 -13.06 12.53
CA ARG A 58 -8.30 -12.54 13.84
C ARG A 58 -9.29 -11.40 13.72
N GLN A 59 -10.05 -11.17 14.79
CA GLN A 59 -10.96 -10.04 14.94
C GLN A 59 -10.63 -9.32 16.26
N PRO A 60 -10.34 -8.01 16.24
CA PRO A 60 -10.24 -7.14 15.05
C PRO A 60 -9.05 -7.52 14.15
N ALA A 61 -9.18 -7.28 12.84
CA ALA A 61 -8.06 -7.45 11.90
C ALA A 61 -6.92 -6.49 12.24
N GLU A 62 -5.68 -6.92 12.04
CA GLU A 62 -4.48 -6.18 12.44
C GLU A 62 -3.60 -5.84 11.23
N LEU A 63 -2.90 -4.72 11.30
CA LEU A 63 -1.85 -4.38 10.34
C LEU A 63 -0.58 -5.16 10.69
N HIS A 64 -0.12 -5.99 9.76
CA HIS A 64 1.19 -6.65 9.83
C HIS A 64 2.15 -5.97 8.87
N LEU A 65 3.33 -5.59 9.34
CA LEU A 65 4.42 -5.12 8.47
C LEU A 65 5.43 -6.24 8.26
N PHE A 66 5.55 -6.73 7.03
CA PHE A 66 6.67 -7.58 6.61
C PHE A 66 7.91 -6.71 6.52
N ARG A 67 9.01 -7.08 7.17
CA ARG A 67 10.22 -6.25 7.30
C ARG A 67 11.46 -7.07 6.97
N ASN A 68 12.54 -6.40 6.54
CA ASN A 68 13.87 -7.03 6.42
C ASN A 68 14.80 -6.75 7.61
N TYR A 69 14.27 -6.17 8.69
CA TYR A 69 14.97 -5.89 9.95
C TYR A 69 14.16 -6.43 11.12
N GLU A 70 14.81 -6.56 12.27
CA GLU A 70 14.14 -6.94 13.52
C GLU A 70 13.08 -5.90 13.89
N ALA A 71 11.88 -6.38 14.21
CA ALA A 71 10.79 -5.52 14.63
C ALA A 71 11.16 -4.76 15.92
N PRO A 72 10.77 -3.49 16.07
CA PRO A 72 10.95 -2.77 17.32
C PRO A 72 10.21 -3.48 18.46
N GLU A 73 10.85 -3.61 19.62
CA GLU A 73 10.14 -4.04 20.81
C GLU A 73 9.15 -2.96 21.22
N CYS A 74 7.86 -3.26 21.20
CA CYS A 74 6.84 -2.31 21.61
C CYS A 74 6.89 -2.13 23.13
N VAL A 75 7.09 -0.89 23.58
CA VAL A 75 7.05 -0.52 25.02
C VAL A 75 5.62 -0.44 25.54
N ARG A 76 4.65 -0.30 24.64
CA ARG A 76 3.25 -0.14 25.03
C ARG A 76 2.68 -1.50 25.42
N GLU A 77 1.78 -1.46 26.42
CA GLU A 77 0.96 -2.59 26.81
C GLU A 77 0.41 -3.32 25.57
N PRO A 78 0.49 -4.66 25.50
CA PRO A 78 -0.06 -5.40 24.39
C PRO A 78 -1.54 -5.00 24.23
N ARG A 79 -1.87 -4.40 23.07
CA ARG A 79 -3.22 -3.86 22.81
C ARG A 79 -4.31 -4.92 22.92
N PHE A 80 -3.93 -6.17 22.70
CA PHE A 80 -4.79 -7.34 22.82
C PHE A 80 -4.06 -8.41 23.62
N ASN A 81 -4.80 -9.12 24.46
CA ASN A 81 -4.29 -10.32 25.11
C ASN A 81 -3.88 -11.34 24.05
N GLN A 82 -2.74 -12.02 24.28
CA GLN A 82 -2.32 -13.11 23.39
C GLN A 82 -3.39 -14.21 23.40
N ASN A 83 -4.06 -14.38 22.26
CA ASN A 83 -4.98 -15.49 22.10
C ASN A 83 -4.16 -16.75 21.79
N VAL A 84 -4.17 -17.72 22.70
CA VAL A 84 -3.41 -18.97 22.60
C VAL A 84 -3.77 -19.76 21.32
N ASN A 85 -4.96 -19.54 20.76
CA ASN A 85 -5.40 -20.19 19.53
C ASN A 85 -4.86 -19.52 18.25
N LEU A 86 -4.30 -18.31 18.35
CA LEU A 86 -3.72 -17.60 17.20
C LEU A 86 -2.22 -17.89 17.10
N LYS A 87 -1.79 -18.28 15.89
CA LYS A 87 -0.36 -18.46 15.62
C LYS A 87 0.31 -17.09 15.51
N PRO A 88 1.46 -16.85 16.17
CA PRO A 88 2.17 -15.59 16.02
C PRO A 88 2.62 -15.38 14.55
N PRO A 89 2.82 -14.12 14.12
CA PRO A 89 3.57 -13.81 12.92
C PRO A 89 4.94 -14.50 12.91
N THR A 90 5.36 -15.03 11.76
CA THR A 90 6.70 -15.62 11.62
C THR A 90 7.76 -14.52 11.75
N HIS A 91 8.96 -14.87 12.20
CA HIS A 91 10.05 -13.89 12.27
C HIS A 91 10.47 -13.45 10.86
N PRO A 92 10.98 -12.20 10.69
CA PRO A 92 11.51 -11.71 9.41
C PRO A 92 12.50 -12.68 8.73
N SER A 93 13.31 -13.40 9.50
CA SER A 93 14.32 -14.38 9.03
C SER A 93 13.72 -15.68 8.47
N GLU A 94 12.41 -15.85 8.58
CA GLU A 94 11.66 -17.01 8.08
C GLU A 94 10.62 -16.61 7.02
N GLN A 95 10.43 -15.32 6.79
CA GLN A 95 9.49 -14.81 5.79
C GLN A 95 10.15 -14.80 4.41
N LEU A 96 9.50 -15.40 3.42
CA LEU A 96 9.93 -15.39 2.02
C LEU A 96 9.50 -14.08 1.34
N VAL A 97 10.37 -13.50 0.52
CA VAL A 97 10.12 -12.22 -0.18
C VAL A 97 8.89 -12.31 -1.07
N TRP A 98 8.81 -13.33 -1.94
CA TRP A 98 7.69 -13.50 -2.85
C TRP A 98 6.35 -13.64 -2.11
N ARG A 99 6.36 -14.30 -0.95
CA ARG A 99 5.15 -14.50 -0.14
C ARG A 99 4.70 -13.21 0.54
N ALA A 100 5.64 -12.41 1.04
CA ALA A 100 5.36 -11.09 1.59
C ALA A 100 4.81 -10.15 0.50
N ALA A 101 5.43 -10.14 -0.68
CA ALA A 101 4.96 -9.37 -1.83
C ALA A 101 3.53 -9.75 -2.25
N ARG A 102 3.23 -11.05 -2.36
CA ARG A 102 1.87 -11.54 -2.64
C ARG A 102 0.89 -11.11 -1.56
N SER A 103 1.22 -11.33 -0.29
CA SER A 103 0.33 -10.95 0.82
C SER A 103 0.03 -9.45 0.84
N SER A 104 1.01 -8.62 0.45
CA SER A 104 0.86 -7.18 0.45
C SER A 104 -0.01 -6.65 -0.68
N GLY A 105 0.05 -7.25 -1.88
CA GLY A 105 -0.61 -6.73 -3.09
C GLY A 105 -1.78 -7.57 -3.62
N ALA A 106 -2.28 -8.54 -2.86
CA ALA A 106 -3.40 -9.39 -3.26
C ALA A 106 -4.75 -8.74 -2.88
N ALA A 107 -5.18 -7.77 -3.68
CA ALA A 107 -6.42 -7.01 -3.47
C ALA A 107 -7.66 -7.94 -3.33
N PRO A 108 -8.49 -7.75 -2.29
CA PRO A 108 -9.77 -8.45 -2.17
C PRO A 108 -10.64 -8.23 -3.40
N THR A 109 -11.46 -9.22 -3.75
CA THR A 109 -12.25 -9.32 -5.00
C THR A 109 -11.43 -9.63 -6.27
N TYR A 110 -10.16 -9.26 -6.32
CA TYR A 110 -9.26 -9.60 -7.44
C TYR A 110 -8.57 -10.93 -7.21
N PHE A 111 -8.02 -11.15 -6.02
CA PHE A 111 -7.32 -12.38 -5.67
C PHE A 111 -7.92 -13.06 -4.43
N ARG A 112 -7.68 -14.37 -4.32
CA ARG A 112 -7.94 -15.10 -3.08
C ARG A 112 -6.88 -14.75 -2.01
N PRO A 113 -7.22 -14.84 -0.71
CA PRO A 113 -6.29 -14.56 0.37
C PRO A 113 -5.01 -15.41 0.29
N ASN A 114 -3.86 -14.84 0.68
CA ASN A 114 -2.61 -15.58 0.79
C ASN A 114 -2.44 -16.14 2.21
N GLY A 115 -3.03 -17.31 2.46
CA GLY A 115 -3.10 -17.89 3.80
C GLY A 115 -3.94 -17.00 4.73
N ARG A 116 -3.28 -16.31 5.65
CA ARG A 116 -3.92 -15.45 6.67
C ARG A 116 -3.88 -13.95 6.35
N PHE A 117 -3.37 -13.58 5.17
CA PHE A 117 -3.16 -12.19 4.79
C PHE A 117 -4.07 -11.79 3.63
N LEU A 118 -4.57 -10.56 3.71
CA LEU A 118 -5.18 -9.79 2.65
C LEU A 118 -4.28 -8.59 2.33
N ASP A 119 -4.57 -7.91 1.21
CA ASP A 119 -3.90 -6.69 0.79
C ASP A 119 -3.73 -5.66 1.91
N GLY A 120 -2.56 -5.02 1.93
CA GLY A 120 -2.27 -3.92 2.84
C GLY A 120 -3.19 -2.70 2.65
N GLY A 121 -3.77 -2.56 1.46
CA GLY A 121 -4.69 -1.50 1.07
C GLY A 121 -5.96 -1.42 1.92
N LEU A 122 -6.35 -2.49 2.59
CA LEU A 122 -7.49 -2.46 3.53
C LEU A 122 -7.23 -1.65 4.81
N LEU A 123 -5.96 -1.48 5.21
CA LEU A 123 -5.59 -0.80 6.46
C LEU A 123 -4.61 0.35 6.25
N ALA A 124 -3.65 0.20 5.34
CA ALA A 124 -2.54 1.13 5.14
C ALA A 124 -2.20 1.26 3.64
N ASN A 125 -3.19 1.61 2.80
CA ASN A 125 -2.98 1.78 1.36
C ASN A 125 -1.98 2.91 1.01
N ASN A 126 -1.91 3.91 1.88
CA ASN A 126 -0.81 4.87 1.90
C ASN A 126 0.02 4.62 3.17
N PRO A 127 1.17 3.92 3.08
CA PRO A 127 1.93 3.51 4.25
C PRO A 127 2.71 4.66 4.91
N THR A 128 2.54 5.92 4.49
CA THR A 128 3.36 7.05 4.96
C THR A 128 3.27 7.22 6.49
N LEU A 129 2.06 7.23 7.05
CA LEU A 129 1.87 7.42 8.49
C LEU A 129 2.37 6.22 9.31
N ASP A 130 2.09 5.01 8.83
CA ASP A 130 2.56 3.78 9.45
C ASP A 130 4.08 3.65 9.38
N ALA A 131 4.70 4.05 8.26
CA ALA A 131 6.16 4.07 8.09
C ALA A 131 6.82 5.06 9.04
N MET A 132 6.28 6.27 9.17
CA MET A 132 6.79 7.26 10.13
C MET A 132 6.68 6.76 11.57
N THR A 133 5.56 6.10 11.90
CA THR A 133 5.33 5.48 13.21
C THR A 133 6.37 4.38 13.46
N GLU A 134 6.55 3.46 12.51
CA GLU A 134 7.54 2.39 12.58
C GLU A 134 8.98 2.92 12.72
N ILE A 135 9.35 3.93 11.94
CA ILE A 135 10.68 4.56 12.03
C ILE A 135 10.91 5.17 13.41
N HIS A 136 9.90 5.82 13.98
CA HIS A 136 9.96 6.36 15.33
C HIS A 136 10.13 5.25 16.37
N GLU A 137 9.30 4.21 16.33
CA GLU A 137 9.36 3.07 17.24
C GLU A 137 10.71 2.33 17.16
N TYR A 138 11.21 2.10 15.94
CA TYR A 138 12.54 1.54 15.69
C TYR A 138 13.65 2.39 16.31
N ASN A 139 13.62 3.70 16.10
CA ASN A 139 14.61 4.60 16.68
C ASN A 139 14.55 4.62 18.22
N GLN A 140 13.35 4.60 18.82
CA GLN A 140 13.20 4.55 20.28
C GLN A 140 13.70 3.23 20.87
N ASP A 141 13.44 2.11 20.22
CA ASP A 141 13.98 0.81 20.63
C ASP A 141 15.51 0.79 20.60
N MET A 142 16.12 1.34 19.54
CA MET A 142 17.58 1.46 19.43
C MET A 142 18.18 2.31 20.57
N ILE A 143 17.53 3.41 20.96
CA ILE A 143 17.97 4.24 22.09
C ILE A 143 17.92 3.45 23.40
N ARG A 144 16.80 2.76 23.67
CA ARG A 144 16.63 1.94 24.89
C ARG A 144 17.67 0.83 25.00
N LYS A 145 18.02 0.21 23.87
CA LYS A 145 19.06 -0.83 23.79
C LYS A 145 20.49 -0.29 23.90
N GLY A 146 20.68 0.99 24.21
CA GLY A 146 22.00 1.64 24.32
C GLY A 146 22.67 1.87 22.96
N GLN A 147 21.93 1.77 21.85
CA GLN A 147 22.43 1.90 20.47
C GLN A 147 22.04 3.24 19.84
N GLY A 148 21.93 4.31 20.65
CA GLY A 148 21.51 5.64 20.20
C GLY A 148 22.40 6.22 19.09
N ASN A 149 23.67 5.82 19.02
CA ASN A 149 24.61 6.20 17.95
C ASN A 149 24.23 5.68 16.55
N LYS A 150 23.37 4.65 16.46
CA LYS A 150 22.90 4.09 15.18
C LYS A 150 21.57 4.70 14.71
N VAL A 151 20.91 5.52 15.53
CA VAL A 151 19.65 6.18 15.21
C VAL A 151 19.84 7.10 14.01
N LYS A 152 18.86 7.09 13.10
CA LYS A 152 18.80 7.99 11.96
C LYS A 152 17.56 8.87 12.06
N LYS A 153 17.77 10.19 12.16
CA LYS A 153 16.68 11.16 12.13
C LYS A 153 16.10 11.19 10.72
N LEU A 154 14.79 10.99 10.62
CA LEU A 154 14.05 11.16 9.38
C LEU A 154 14.04 12.65 9.02
N SER A 155 14.52 13.01 7.83
CA SER A 155 14.62 14.41 7.37
C SER A 155 13.66 14.71 6.23
N ILE A 156 13.44 13.73 5.34
CA ILE A 156 12.64 13.86 4.13
C ILE A 156 11.74 12.64 4.02
N VAL A 157 10.48 12.86 3.68
CA VAL A 157 9.52 11.81 3.34
C VAL A 157 8.99 12.07 1.94
N VAL A 158 9.17 11.10 1.05
CA VAL A 158 8.63 11.12 -0.31
C VAL A 158 7.58 10.02 -0.43
N SER A 159 6.34 10.42 -0.67
CA SER A 159 5.19 9.55 -0.90
C SER A 159 4.83 9.59 -2.38
N LEU A 160 4.93 8.45 -3.06
CA LEU A 160 4.60 8.31 -4.48
C LEU A 160 3.21 7.66 -4.61
N GLY A 161 2.34 8.25 -5.42
CA GLY A 161 1.04 7.67 -5.75
C GLY A 161 1.03 6.98 -7.11
N THR A 162 -0.06 6.28 -7.41
CA THR A 162 -0.24 5.49 -8.64
C THR A 162 -1.15 6.18 -9.67
N GLY A 163 -1.28 7.50 -9.60
CA GLY A 163 -2.24 8.31 -10.34
C GLY A 163 -3.48 8.63 -9.52
N ARG A 164 -4.10 9.79 -9.80
CA ARG A 164 -5.42 10.17 -9.28
C ARG A 164 -6.43 10.13 -10.40
N SER A 165 -7.52 9.38 -10.22
CA SER A 165 -8.65 9.40 -11.14
C SER A 165 -9.30 10.79 -11.18
N PRO A 166 -9.94 11.17 -12.31
CA PRO A 166 -10.69 12.42 -12.39
C PRO A 166 -11.87 12.41 -11.41
N GLN A 167 -12.21 13.57 -10.85
CA GLN A 167 -13.39 13.70 -10.01
C GLN A 167 -14.65 13.58 -10.85
N VAL A 168 -15.51 12.63 -10.50
CA VAL A 168 -16.81 12.41 -11.16
C VAL A 168 -17.93 12.77 -10.19
N PRO A 169 -18.95 13.56 -10.62
CA PRO A 169 -20.09 13.83 -9.77
C PRO A 169 -20.87 12.53 -9.50
N VAL A 170 -21.14 12.25 -8.23
CA VAL A 170 -21.99 11.14 -7.80
C VAL A 170 -23.31 11.71 -7.29
N THR A 171 -24.43 11.17 -7.77
CA THR A 171 -25.74 11.48 -7.20
C THR A 171 -25.83 10.89 -5.80
N CYS A 172 -26.10 11.72 -4.78
CA CYS A 172 -26.24 11.27 -3.39
C CYS A 172 -27.15 10.02 -3.30
N VAL A 173 -26.61 8.93 -2.77
CA VAL A 173 -27.40 7.73 -2.49
C VAL A 173 -28.14 7.99 -1.19
N ASP A 174 -29.45 8.20 -1.29
CA ASP A 174 -30.32 8.35 -0.14
C ASP A 174 -30.65 6.97 0.46
N VAL A 175 -30.08 6.65 1.63
CA VAL A 175 -30.18 5.32 2.25
C VAL A 175 -31.40 5.27 3.16
N PHE A 176 -32.56 4.93 2.60
CA PHE A 176 -33.78 4.63 3.35
C PHE A 176 -34.08 3.13 3.42
N ARG A 177 -34.75 2.70 4.50
CA ARG A 177 -35.26 1.33 4.65
C ARG A 177 -36.49 1.16 3.74
N PRO A 178 -36.44 0.33 2.68
CA PRO A 178 -37.49 0.27 1.66
C PRO A 178 -38.78 -0.29 2.25
N SER A 179 -39.91 0.27 1.81
CA SER A 179 -41.25 -0.09 2.27
C SER A 179 -42.08 -0.85 1.22
N ASN A 180 -41.61 -0.93 -0.03
CA ASN A 180 -42.27 -1.66 -1.12
C ASN A 180 -41.28 -2.38 -2.08
N PRO A 181 -41.76 -3.32 -2.92
CA PRO A 181 -40.90 -4.11 -3.83
C PRO A 181 -40.18 -3.30 -4.93
N TRP A 182 -40.75 -2.18 -5.38
CA TRP A 182 -40.12 -1.30 -6.38
C TRP A 182 -38.95 -0.49 -5.78
N GLU A 183 -39.10 -0.04 -4.53
CA GLU A 183 -38.03 0.56 -3.74
C GLU A 183 -36.91 -0.45 -3.48
N LEU A 184 -37.24 -1.73 -3.26
CA LEU A 184 -36.26 -2.79 -3.06
C LEU A 184 -35.25 -2.90 -4.22
N ALA A 185 -35.71 -2.79 -5.47
CA ALA A 185 -34.83 -2.82 -6.64
C ALA A 185 -33.90 -1.60 -6.72
N LYS A 186 -34.42 -0.40 -6.41
CA LYS A 186 -33.58 0.81 -6.29
C LYS A 186 -32.58 0.71 -5.13
N THR A 187 -32.96 0.08 -4.03
CA THR A 187 -32.08 -0.18 -2.89
C THR A 187 -30.94 -1.14 -3.23
N VAL A 188 -31.13 -2.14 -4.11
CA VAL A 188 -30.04 -3.06 -4.51
C VAL A 188 -28.96 -2.33 -5.32
N PHE A 189 -29.36 -1.48 -6.28
CA PHE A 189 -28.41 -0.63 -6.99
C PHE A 189 -27.72 0.38 -6.06
N GLY A 190 -28.49 1.02 -5.16
CA GLY A 190 -27.95 1.93 -4.15
C GLY A 190 -26.99 1.25 -3.16
N ALA A 191 -27.24 0.00 -2.77
CA ALA A 191 -26.39 -0.77 -1.88
C ALA A 191 -25.05 -1.16 -2.53
N LYS A 192 -25.05 -1.42 -3.85
CA LYS A 192 -23.81 -1.68 -4.60
C LYS A 192 -22.94 -0.42 -4.68
N GLU A 193 -23.53 0.73 -5.01
CA GLU A 193 -22.81 2.01 -5.05
C GLU A 193 -22.31 2.43 -3.67
N LEU A 194 -23.14 2.24 -2.62
CA LEU A 194 -22.73 2.48 -1.23
C LEU A 194 -21.58 1.55 -0.83
N GLY A 195 -21.65 0.27 -1.18
CA GLY A 195 -20.57 -0.69 -0.92
C GLY A 195 -19.26 -0.32 -1.61
N LYS A 196 -19.33 0.13 -2.87
CA LYS A 196 -18.17 0.67 -3.60
C LYS A 196 -17.61 1.90 -2.88
N MET A 197 -18.46 2.84 -2.49
CA MET A 197 -18.05 4.04 -1.75
C MET A 197 -17.38 3.72 -0.41
N VAL A 198 -17.84 2.69 0.32
CA VAL A 198 -17.17 2.24 1.55
C VAL A 198 -15.77 1.71 1.23
N VAL A 199 -15.63 0.90 0.18
CA VAL A 199 -14.31 0.40 -0.25
C VAL A 199 -13.40 1.57 -0.63
N ASP A 200 -13.89 2.51 -1.45
CA ASP A 200 -13.13 3.68 -1.89
C ASP A 200 -12.67 4.53 -0.68
N CYS A 201 -13.54 4.74 0.32
CA CYS A 201 -13.18 5.43 1.56
C CYS A 201 -12.14 4.66 2.40
N CYS A 202 -12.23 3.33 2.44
CA CYS A 202 -11.29 2.49 3.19
C CYS A 202 -9.91 2.42 2.53
N THR A 203 -9.85 2.55 1.20
CA THR A 203 -8.63 2.41 0.42
C THR A 203 -8.08 3.73 -0.11
N ASP A 204 -8.72 4.88 0.14
CA ASP A 204 -8.26 6.20 -0.33
C ASP A 204 -6.82 6.53 0.12
N PRO A 205 -5.83 6.55 -0.79
CA PRO A 205 -4.46 6.85 -0.45
C PRO A 205 -4.11 8.35 -0.60
N ASP A 206 -4.98 9.16 -1.21
CA ASP A 206 -4.68 10.54 -1.64
C ASP A 206 -5.48 11.62 -0.90
N GLY A 207 -6.53 11.26 -0.15
CA GLY A 207 -7.26 12.19 0.71
C GLY A 207 -6.54 12.50 2.01
N ARG A 208 -7.24 12.37 3.14
CA ARG A 208 -6.77 12.87 4.45
C ARG A 208 -5.47 12.24 4.94
N ALA A 209 -5.08 11.07 4.44
CA ALA A 209 -3.79 10.45 4.76
C ALA A 209 -2.62 11.37 4.36
N VAL A 210 -2.70 12.03 3.19
CA VAL A 210 -1.68 12.96 2.70
C VAL A 210 -1.64 14.23 3.56
N ASP A 211 -2.80 14.81 3.89
CA ASP A 211 -2.86 16.01 4.73
C ASP A 211 -2.32 15.76 6.14
N ARG A 212 -2.69 14.63 6.74
CA ARG A 212 -2.19 14.21 8.05
C ARG A 212 -0.66 14.06 7.98
N ALA A 213 -0.15 13.30 7.02
CA ALA A 213 1.29 13.09 6.88
C ALA A 213 2.05 14.41 6.69
N ARG A 214 1.54 15.30 5.85
CA ARG A 214 2.10 16.64 5.62
C ARG A 214 2.16 17.45 6.91
N ALA A 215 1.04 17.62 7.59
CA ALA A 215 0.95 18.41 8.82
C ALA A 215 1.86 17.86 9.92
N TRP A 216 1.89 16.52 10.10
CA TRP A 216 2.78 15.90 11.08
C TRP A 216 4.25 16.04 10.71
N CYS A 217 4.61 15.94 9.42
CA CYS A 217 5.98 16.21 8.97
C CYS A 217 6.39 17.66 9.26
N GLU A 218 5.53 18.63 8.96
CA GLU A 218 5.77 20.05 9.24
C GLU A 218 6.03 20.29 10.75
N MET A 219 5.25 19.65 11.63
CA MET A 219 5.42 19.77 13.08
C MET A 219 6.80 19.30 13.58
N VAL A 220 7.42 18.31 12.93
CA VAL A 220 8.71 17.74 13.34
C VAL A 220 9.89 18.18 12.46
N GLY A 221 9.66 19.16 11.57
CA GLY A 221 10.69 19.70 10.68
C GLY A 221 11.14 18.72 9.60
N ILE A 222 10.26 17.82 9.15
CA ILE A 222 10.47 16.89 8.04
C ILE A 222 9.90 17.52 6.76
N GLN A 223 10.66 17.47 5.68
CA GLN A 223 10.17 17.89 4.37
C GLN A 223 9.33 16.76 3.75
N TYR A 224 8.04 17.02 3.51
CA TYR A 224 7.12 16.06 2.91
C TYR A 224 6.82 16.36 1.45
N PHE A 225 7.00 15.37 0.58
CA PHE A 225 6.68 15.43 -0.84
C PHE A 225 5.66 14.34 -1.19
N ARG A 226 4.45 14.72 -1.61
CA ARG A 226 3.51 13.82 -2.30
C ARG A 226 3.62 14.07 -3.79
N LEU A 227 4.04 13.06 -4.54
CA LEU A 227 4.16 13.12 -6.00
C LEU A 227 3.16 12.14 -6.59
N ASN A 228 2.15 12.66 -7.30
CA ASN A 228 1.09 11.84 -7.86
C ASN A 228 0.37 12.59 -9.01
N PRO A 229 0.48 12.13 -10.27
CA PRO A 229 -0.14 12.80 -11.41
C PRO A 229 -1.67 12.76 -11.31
N GLN A 230 -2.32 13.79 -11.88
CA GLN A 230 -3.75 13.74 -12.17
C GLN A 230 -3.91 13.03 -13.50
N LEU A 231 -4.69 11.94 -13.53
CA LEU A 231 -4.96 11.20 -14.75
C LEU A 231 -6.23 11.73 -15.43
N GLY A 232 -6.26 11.66 -16.76
CA GLY A 232 -7.40 12.06 -17.58
C GLY A 232 -8.58 11.07 -17.56
N THR A 233 -8.32 9.82 -17.22
CA THR A 233 -9.30 8.74 -17.19
C THR A 233 -9.21 7.91 -15.91
N ASP A 234 -10.32 7.27 -15.53
CA ASP A 234 -10.32 6.30 -14.43
C ASP A 234 -9.73 4.97 -14.92
N ILE A 235 -8.53 4.63 -14.43
CA ILE A 235 -7.80 3.41 -14.81
C ILE A 235 -7.99 2.36 -13.73
N MET A 236 -8.53 1.21 -14.13
CA MET A 236 -8.81 0.10 -13.22
C MET A 236 -7.53 -0.62 -12.79
N LEU A 237 -7.57 -1.26 -11.61
CA LEU A 237 -6.41 -1.94 -11.01
C LEU A 237 -5.82 -3.07 -11.88
N ASP A 238 -6.67 -3.76 -12.64
CA ASP A 238 -6.34 -4.88 -13.53
C ASP A 238 -6.31 -4.47 -15.01
N GLU A 239 -6.06 -3.19 -15.32
CA GLU A 239 -5.88 -2.74 -16.69
C GLU A 239 -4.68 -3.43 -17.36
N VAL A 240 -4.91 -4.02 -18.53
CA VAL A 240 -3.91 -4.77 -19.30
C VAL A 240 -3.62 -4.15 -20.67
N ASN A 241 -4.40 -3.18 -21.13
CA ASN A 241 -4.21 -2.53 -22.41
C ASN A 241 -3.00 -1.58 -22.37
N ASP A 242 -1.96 -1.95 -23.11
CA ASP A 242 -0.73 -1.15 -23.23
C ASP A 242 -0.98 0.29 -23.65
N THR A 243 -1.96 0.54 -24.52
CA THR A 243 -2.26 1.88 -25.01
C THR A 243 -2.71 2.79 -23.86
N VAL A 244 -3.65 2.32 -23.03
CA VAL A 244 -4.16 3.05 -21.87
C VAL A 244 -3.04 3.30 -20.86
N LEU A 245 -2.21 2.28 -20.60
CA LEU A 245 -1.09 2.40 -19.66
C LEU A 245 0.01 3.34 -20.18
N VAL A 246 0.30 3.33 -21.47
CA VAL A 246 1.28 4.23 -22.11
C VAL A 246 0.77 5.67 -22.07
N ASP A 247 -0.52 5.90 -22.30
CA ASP A 247 -1.12 7.23 -22.17
C ASP A 247 -1.03 7.74 -20.72
N ALA A 248 -1.27 6.89 -19.72
CA ALA A 248 -1.08 7.25 -18.31
C ALA A 248 0.38 7.58 -17.97
N LEU A 249 1.35 6.86 -18.56
CA LEU A 249 2.77 7.18 -18.44
C LEU A 249 3.11 8.51 -19.11
N TRP A 250 2.48 8.82 -20.25
CA TRP A 250 2.64 10.11 -20.91
C TRP A 250 2.10 11.26 -20.05
N GLU A 251 0.91 11.12 -19.47
CA GLU A 251 0.36 12.08 -18.51
C GLU A 251 1.28 12.26 -17.29
N THR A 252 1.93 11.18 -16.84
CA THR A 252 2.93 11.23 -15.77
C THR A 252 4.17 12.04 -16.18
N GLU A 253 4.65 11.90 -17.41
CA GLU A 253 5.77 12.71 -17.93
C GLU A 253 5.39 14.20 -18.06
N VAL A 254 4.15 14.50 -18.50
CA VAL A 254 3.62 15.86 -18.51
C VAL A 254 3.59 16.44 -17.10
N TYR A 255 3.10 15.68 -16.12
CA TYR A 255 3.12 16.08 -14.70
C TYR A 255 4.55 16.38 -14.21
N ILE A 256 5.53 15.53 -14.54
CA ILE A 256 6.94 15.75 -14.18
C ILE A 256 7.46 17.05 -14.81
N TYR A 257 7.13 17.31 -16.07
CA TYR A 257 7.55 18.52 -16.78
C TYR A 257 6.99 19.80 -16.12
N GLU A 258 5.71 19.79 -15.76
CA GLU A 258 5.03 20.89 -15.08
C GLU A 258 5.59 21.13 -13.67
N HIS A 259 5.94 20.05 -12.95
CA HIS A 259 6.41 20.09 -11.56
C HIS A 259 7.94 20.03 -11.44
N ARG A 260 8.68 20.32 -12.51
CA ARG A 260 10.16 20.20 -12.55
C ARG A 260 10.87 20.88 -11.38
N GLU A 261 10.38 22.02 -10.92
CA GLU A 261 10.96 22.77 -9.79
C GLU A 261 10.85 21.98 -8.47
N GLN A 262 9.72 21.28 -8.26
CA GLN A 262 9.52 20.42 -7.10
C GLN A 262 10.48 19.22 -7.13
N PHE A 263 10.67 18.61 -8.30
CA PHE A 263 11.63 17.51 -8.49
C PHE A 263 13.07 17.97 -8.28
N GLN A 264 13.45 19.13 -8.84
CA GLN A 264 14.78 19.71 -8.65
C GLN A 264 15.07 20.02 -7.18
N LYS A 265 14.10 20.62 -6.47
CA LYS A 265 14.19 20.84 -5.02
C LYS A 265 14.38 19.53 -4.25
N LEU A 266 13.61 18.50 -4.58
CA LEU A 266 13.75 17.19 -3.93
C LEU A 266 15.13 16.58 -4.18
N ILE A 267 15.63 16.61 -5.42
CA ILE A 267 16.96 16.11 -5.77
C ILE A 267 18.05 16.86 -4.99
N GLN A 268 17.95 18.20 -4.90
CA GLN A 268 18.89 19.01 -4.13
C GLN A 268 18.91 18.60 -2.64
N LEU A 269 17.75 18.36 -2.04
CA LEU A 269 17.63 17.92 -0.65
C LEU A 269 18.12 16.48 -0.42
N LEU A 270 17.97 15.59 -1.40
CA LEU A 270 18.46 14.21 -1.30
C LEU A 270 19.98 14.10 -1.46
N LEU A 271 20.59 15.05 -2.17
CA LEU A 271 22.04 15.13 -2.39
C LEU A 271 22.75 16.07 -1.40
N SER A 272 21.99 16.83 -0.60
CA SER A 272 22.59 17.69 0.42
C SER A 272 23.22 16.84 1.53
N PRO A 273 24.39 17.26 2.06
CA PRO A 273 25.14 16.53 3.08
C PRO A 273 24.41 16.41 4.42
#